data_AF-A0A8T2MU74-F1
#
_entry.id   AF-A0A8T2MU74-F1
#
_cell.length_a   1.000
_cell.length_b   1.000
_cell.length_c   1.000
_cell.angle_alpha   90.00
_cell.angle_beta   90.00
_cell.angle_gamma   90.00
#
_symmetry.space_group_name_H-M   'P 1'
#
loop_
_entity.id
_entity.type
_entity.pdbx_description
1 polymer ?
#
loop_
_entity_poly.entity_id
_entity_poly.type
_entity_poly.pdbx_seq_one_letter_code
_entity_poly.pdbx_strand_id
1 'polypeptide(L)'
;MLLEREDMTENATVYAVKVTGEPVAHILQFQDTDGSIPPPLVFNTSYHGLSYTISLITNAGTLWSKPVKTVTVLTQPLPVESVSIQDYQLSPETGVVFEIKTAENNLFTRVNISYLEGREPRSMLYKDFLRGKTVFRHWLPGACYSNITFRLVSEATANKSTLVRQSGVGHDTIHHRT
;
A
#
# COMPACT_ATOMS: atom_id res chain seq x y z
N MET A 1 7.67 6.59 14.89
CA MET A 1 8.89 7.43 14.75
C MET A 1 9.56 7.49 16.11
N LEU A 2 10.89 7.33 16.16
CA LEU A 2 11.68 7.50 17.38
C LEU A 2 12.17 8.96 17.44
N LEU A 3 12.14 9.57 18.62
CA LEU A 3 12.79 10.86 18.84
C LEU A 3 14.26 10.61 19.22
N GLU A 4 15.18 11.21 18.49
CA GLU A 4 16.62 11.08 18.76
C GLU A 4 17.12 12.28 19.57
N ARG A 5 18.25 12.14 20.28
CA ARG A 5 18.77 13.22 21.13
C ARG A 5 19.18 14.44 20.30
N GLU A 6 19.63 14.21 19.07
CA GLU A 6 20.00 15.23 18.09
C GLU A 6 18.79 16.02 17.58
N ASP A 7 17.58 15.45 17.68
CA ASP A 7 16.35 16.13 17.32
C ASP A 7 15.85 17.05 18.47
N MET A 8 16.42 16.94 19.68
CA MET A 8 16.06 17.76 20.83
C MET A 8 16.78 19.12 20.78
N THR A 9 16.03 20.18 21.09
CA THR A 9 16.41 21.59 21.02
C THR A 9 16.08 22.23 22.35
N GLU A 10 16.98 23.05 22.88
CA GLU A 10 16.86 23.63 24.24
C GLU A 10 15.63 24.53 24.42
N ASN A 11 15.03 25.01 23.31
CA ASN A 11 13.94 25.97 23.31
C ASN A 11 12.55 25.35 23.05
N ALA A 12 12.47 24.04 22.77
CA ALA A 12 11.19 23.38 22.53
C ALA A 12 10.65 22.77 23.83
N THR A 13 9.37 23.00 24.11
CA THR A 13 8.69 22.45 25.30
C THR A 13 7.92 21.18 24.98
N VAL A 14 7.51 21.00 23.71
CA VAL A 14 6.76 19.82 23.28
C VAL A 14 7.23 19.35 21.91
N TYR A 15 7.41 18.04 21.78
CA TYR A 15 7.65 17.36 20.51
C TYR A 15 6.39 16.61 20.07
N ALA A 16 6.05 16.73 18.79
CA ALA A 16 4.97 15.97 18.20
C ALA A 16 5.30 15.58 16.76
N VAL A 17 4.59 14.58 16.27
CA VAL A 17 4.66 14.12 14.90
C VAL A 17 3.34 14.44 14.22
N LYS A 18 3.41 15.18 13.12
CA LYS A 18 2.29 15.37 12.21
C LYS A 18 2.35 14.30 11.12
N VAL A 19 1.30 13.51 11.01
CA VAL A 19 1.12 12.49 9.97
C VAL A 19 0.11 13.01 8.95
N THR A 20 0.50 13.05 7.68
CA THR A 20 -0.37 13.41 6.56
C THR A 20 -0.35 12.34 5.47
N GLY A 21 -1.41 12.26 4.68
CA GLY A 21 -1.58 11.27 3.62
C GLY A 21 -3.04 10.85 3.49
N GLU A 22 -3.69 10.60 4.63
CA GLU A 22 -5.14 10.41 4.74
C GLU A 22 -5.90 11.74 4.55
N PRO A 23 -7.24 11.70 4.37
CA PRO A 23 -8.05 12.91 4.27
C PRO A 23 -7.92 13.87 5.47
N VAL A 24 -7.62 13.32 6.66
CA VAL A 24 -7.42 14.09 7.90
C VAL A 24 -5.97 13.93 8.36
N ALA A 25 -5.34 15.05 8.71
CA ALA A 25 -4.01 15.04 9.31
C ALA A 25 -4.09 14.71 10.80
N HIS A 26 -3.14 13.90 11.29
CA HIS A 26 -3.07 13.50 12.70
C HIS A 26 -1.85 14.13 13.36
N ILE A 27 -1.98 14.54 14.62
CA ILE A 27 -0.87 15.04 15.43
C ILE A 27 -0.73 14.13 16.66
N LEU A 28 0.43 13.52 16.82
CA LEU A 28 0.76 12.61 17.90
C LEU A 28 1.87 13.24 18.73
N GLN A 29 1.60 13.51 20.01
CA GLN A 29 2.56 14.13 20.90
C GLN A 29 3.41 13.07 21.60
N PHE A 30 4.72 13.29 21.70
CA PHE A 30 5.59 12.48 22.55
C PHE A 30 5.28 12.75 24.02
N GLN A 31 5.30 11.70 24.84
CA GLN A 31 5.14 11.87 26.30
C GLN A 31 6.32 12.66 26.84
N ASP A 32 6.05 13.55 27.80
CA ASP A 32 7.10 14.24 28.53
C ASP A 32 7.79 13.23 29.46
N THR A 33 9.11 13.22 29.45
CA THR A 33 9.91 12.20 30.13
C THR A 33 11.03 12.77 30.99
N ASP A 34 10.89 13.99 31.52
CA ASP A 34 11.81 14.61 32.50
C ASP A 34 13.30 14.41 32.13
N GLY A 35 13.63 14.60 30.84
CA GLY A 35 14.99 14.50 30.30
C GLY A 35 15.42 13.13 29.76
N SER A 36 14.59 12.08 29.84
CA SER A 36 14.84 10.83 29.10
C SER A 36 14.25 10.86 27.69
N ILE A 37 14.69 9.96 26.81
CA ILE A 37 14.13 9.82 25.45
C ILE A 37 12.75 9.16 25.56
N PRO A 38 11.67 9.74 24.99
CA PRO A 38 10.34 9.17 25.07
C PRO A 38 10.20 7.90 24.20
N PRO A 39 9.25 7.01 24.51
CA PRO A 39 8.99 5.82 23.72
C PRO A 39 8.58 6.19 22.28
N PRO A 40 8.81 5.30 21.29
CA PRO A 40 8.42 5.54 19.92
C PRO A 40 6.92 5.75 19.77
N LEU A 41 6.54 6.73 18.95
CA LEU A 41 5.14 6.89 18.56
C LEU A 41 4.73 5.82 17.54
N VAL A 42 3.62 5.15 17.84
CA VAL A 42 2.95 4.19 16.97
C VAL A 42 1.70 4.86 16.38
N PHE A 43 1.54 4.74 15.07
CA PHE A 43 0.36 5.23 14.36
C PHE A 43 -0.25 4.08 13.57
N ASN A 44 -1.50 3.76 13.88
CA ASN A 44 -2.27 2.78 13.14
C ASN A 44 -2.96 3.49 11.98
N THR A 45 -2.50 3.18 10.77
CA THR A 45 -3.01 3.76 9.54
C THR A 45 -4.39 3.19 9.21
N SER A 46 -5.32 4.04 8.79
CA SER A 46 -6.65 3.63 8.31
C SER A 46 -6.60 3.23 6.83
N TYR A 47 -5.61 3.72 6.08
CA TYR A 47 -5.41 3.42 4.67
C TYR A 47 -4.12 2.64 4.43
N HIS A 48 -4.21 1.59 3.62
CA HIS A 48 -3.09 0.73 3.23
C HIS A 48 -2.68 0.98 1.78
N GLY A 49 -1.41 0.70 1.45
CA GLY A 49 -0.88 1.00 0.12
C GLY A 49 -0.80 2.50 -0.21
N LEU A 50 -0.96 3.35 0.81
CA LEU A 50 -0.90 4.81 0.72
C LEU A 50 0.46 5.35 1.18
N SER A 51 0.90 6.44 0.58
CA SER A 51 2.09 7.18 0.97
C SER A 51 1.78 8.20 2.06
N TYR A 52 2.45 8.06 3.21
CA TYR A 52 2.33 8.95 4.35
C TYR A 52 3.56 9.85 4.46
N THR A 53 3.33 11.12 4.77
CA THR A 53 4.39 12.05 5.16
C THR A 53 4.34 12.25 6.66
N ILE A 54 5.46 11.94 7.32
CA ILE A 54 5.63 11.99 8.76
C ILE A 54 6.60 13.13 9.07
N SER A 55 6.10 14.18 9.71
CA SER A 55 6.85 15.40 10.01
C SER A 55 6.98 15.62 11.50
N LEU A 56 8.22 15.71 12.00
CA LEU A 56 8.49 16.16 13.37
C LEU A 56 8.23 17.66 13.47
N ILE A 57 7.38 18.04 14.42
CA ILE A 57 7.06 19.43 14.75
C ILE A 57 7.30 19.66 16.24
N THR A 58 7.60 20.91 16.59
CA THR A 58 7.86 21.33 17.97
C THR A 58 6.92 22.45 18.35
N ASN A 59 6.66 22.62 19.63
CA ASN A 59 5.95 23.77 20.17
C ASN A 59 6.82 24.43 21.24
N ALA A 60 6.90 25.75 21.20
CA ALA A 60 7.66 26.60 22.12
C ALA A 60 6.77 27.68 22.77
N GLY A 61 5.47 27.40 22.94
CA GLY A 61 4.56 28.27 23.69
C GLY A 61 3.13 28.26 23.15
N THR A 62 2.89 28.74 21.93
CA THR A 62 1.53 28.98 21.41
C THR A 62 1.26 28.44 20.01
N LEU A 63 2.27 28.12 19.21
CA LEU A 63 2.11 27.68 17.81
C LEU A 63 3.06 26.51 17.49
N TRP A 64 2.55 25.56 16.68
CA TRP A 64 3.38 24.50 16.11
C TRP A 64 4.40 25.07 15.11
N SER A 65 5.64 24.59 15.21
CA SER A 65 6.72 24.96 14.30
C SER A 65 6.50 24.45 12.88
N LYS A 66 7.33 24.95 11.96
CA LYS A 66 7.55 24.26 10.69
C LYS A 66 8.17 22.86 10.96
N PRO A 67 7.97 21.88 10.05
CA PRO A 67 8.60 20.57 10.16
C PRO A 67 10.12 20.67 10.29
N VAL A 68 10.68 20.06 11.33
CA VAL A 68 12.13 19.99 11.60
C VAL A 68 12.76 18.84 10.83
N LYS A 69 12.05 17.70 10.77
CA LYS A 69 12.47 16.48 10.07
C LYS A 69 11.25 15.88 9.40
N THR A 70 11.39 15.42 8.16
CA THR A 70 10.28 14.83 7.41
C THR A 70 10.73 13.55 6.73
N VAL A 71 9.93 12.50 6.88
CA VAL A 71 10.13 11.20 6.24
C VAL A 71 8.86 10.81 5.51
N THR A 72 9.01 10.21 4.33
CA THR A 72 7.89 9.65 3.59
C THR A 72 7.93 8.12 3.66
N VAL A 73 6.79 7.51 3.95
CA VAL A 73 6.65 6.06 4.09
C VAL A 73 5.49 5.58 3.22
N LEU A 74 5.75 4.64 2.33
CA LEU A 74 4.70 3.92 1.62
C LEU A 74 4.30 2.69 2.44
N THR A 75 3.03 2.64 2.85
CA THR A 75 2.47 1.47 3.53
C THR A 75 2.29 0.31 2.56
N GLN A 76 2.34 -0.92 3.09
CA GLN A 76 2.09 -2.10 2.29
C GLN A 76 0.58 -2.26 2.05
N PRO A 77 0.14 -2.54 0.81
CA PRO A 77 -1.25 -2.94 0.57
C PRO A 77 -1.57 -4.25 1.28
N LEU A 78 -2.80 -4.38 1.76
CA LEU A 78 -3.32 -5.64 2.27
C LEU A 78 -3.50 -6.65 1.12
N PRO A 79 -3.38 -7.96 1.38
CA PRO A 79 -3.66 -8.98 0.39
C PRO A 79 -5.08 -8.90 -0.18
N VAL A 80 -5.27 -9.48 -1.36
CA VAL A 80 -6.60 -9.68 -1.96
C VAL A 80 -7.41 -10.63 -1.06
N GLU A 81 -8.66 -10.27 -0.77
CA GLU A 81 -9.57 -11.07 0.08
C GLU A 81 -10.13 -12.28 -0.67
N SER A 82 -10.57 -12.05 -1.90
CA SER A 82 -11.13 -13.10 -2.76
C SER A 82 -10.96 -12.74 -4.22
N VAL A 83 -10.90 -13.75 -5.08
CA VAL A 83 -10.82 -13.59 -6.52
C VAL A 83 -11.82 -14.51 -7.20
N SER A 84 -12.48 -14.01 -8.25
CA SER A 84 -13.23 -14.83 -9.19
C SER A 84 -12.70 -14.62 -10.61
N ILE A 85 -12.70 -15.70 -11.39
CA ILE A 85 -12.25 -15.75 -12.77
C ILE A 85 -13.41 -16.28 -13.60
N GLN A 86 -13.79 -15.56 -14.65
CA GLN A 86 -14.91 -15.91 -15.51
C GLN A 86 -14.54 -15.70 -16.96
N ASP A 87 -15.06 -16.53 -17.86
CA ASP A 87 -14.84 -16.31 -19.29
C ASP A 87 -15.58 -15.07 -19.75
N TYR A 88 -14.90 -14.25 -20.56
CA TYR A 88 -15.48 -13.04 -21.12
C TYR A 88 -16.52 -13.41 -22.17
N GLN A 89 -17.77 -12.97 -21.95
CA GLN A 89 -18.93 -13.47 -22.68
C GLN A 89 -19.16 -12.82 -24.06
N LEU A 90 -18.51 -11.70 -24.36
CA LEU A 90 -18.74 -10.98 -25.62
C LEU A 90 -17.84 -11.50 -26.74
N SER A 91 -18.43 -12.21 -27.69
CA SER A 91 -17.79 -12.59 -28.96
C SER A 91 -17.43 -11.33 -29.78
N PRO A 92 -16.26 -11.28 -30.47
CA PRO A 92 -15.27 -12.33 -30.71
C PRO A 92 -14.10 -12.32 -29.72
N GLU A 93 -14.20 -11.65 -28.57
CA GLU A 93 -13.07 -11.47 -27.67
C GLU A 93 -12.82 -12.71 -26.80
N THR A 94 -11.65 -13.34 -26.96
CA THR A 94 -11.15 -14.39 -26.08
C THR A 94 -10.46 -13.73 -24.88
N GLY A 95 -11.16 -13.62 -23.76
CA GLY A 95 -10.58 -13.08 -22.54
C GLY A 95 -11.18 -13.72 -21.29
N VAL A 96 -10.53 -13.47 -20.16
CA VAL A 96 -11.07 -13.79 -18.84
C VAL A 96 -11.28 -12.50 -18.06
N VAL A 97 -12.37 -12.42 -17.33
CA VAL A 97 -12.62 -11.35 -16.37
C VAL A 97 -12.05 -11.79 -15.04
N PHE A 98 -11.09 -11.03 -14.53
CA PHE A 98 -10.68 -11.12 -13.13
C PHE A 98 -11.51 -10.12 -12.33
N GLU A 99 -12.18 -10.61 -11.31
CA GLU A 99 -12.84 -9.79 -10.31
C GLU A 99 -12.21 -10.08 -8.94
N ILE A 100 -11.49 -9.08 -8.43
CA ILE A 100 -10.80 -9.12 -7.15
C ILE A 100 -11.57 -8.29 -6.12
N LYS A 101 -11.67 -8.82 -4.91
CA LYS A 101 -12.20 -8.09 -3.76
C LYS A 101 -11.05 -7.73 -2.83
N THR A 102 -11.00 -6.48 -2.41
CA THR A 102 -9.98 -5.95 -1.50
C THR A 102 -10.64 -5.33 -0.28
N ALA A 103 -9.93 -5.32 0.84
CA ALA A 103 -10.35 -4.60 2.03
C ALA A 103 -10.64 -3.12 1.74
N GLU A 104 -11.51 -2.52 2.56
CA GLU A 104 -11.77 -1.08 2.52
C GLU A 104 -10.46 -0.30 2.75
N ASN A 105 -10.36 0.89 2.15
CA ASN A 105 -9.19 1.77 2.29
C ASN A 105 -7.85 1.13 1.89
N ASN A 106 -7.88 0.07 1.08
CA ASN A 106 -6.68 -0.58 0.54
C ASN A 106 -6.37 -0.07 -0.86
N LEU A 107 -5.43 0.85 -0.98
CA LEU A 107 -5.04 1.44 -2.25
C LEU A 107 -3.97 0.61 -2.96
N PHE A 108 -4.05 0.53 -4.28
CA PHE A 108 -3.05 -0.06 -5.14
C PHE A 108 -3.14 0.56 -6.53
N THR A 109 -2.02 0.56 -7.27
CA THR A 109 -1.95 1.10 -8.63
C THR A 109 -1.90 -0.01 -9.68
N ARG A 110 -1.40 -1.19 -9.30
CA ARG A 110 -1.24 -2.34 -10.20
C ARG A 110 -1.49 -3.64 -9.46
N VAL A 111 -1.72 -4.71 -10.20
CA VAL A 111 -1.80 -6.07 -9.66
C VAL A 111 -0.80 -6.95 -10.40
N ASN A 112 0.10 -7.57 -9.65
CA ASN A 112 0.97 -8.60 -10.18
C ASN A 112 0.22 -9.93 -10.13
N ILE A 113 0.07 -10.54 -11.29
CA ILE A 113 -0.62 -11.80 -11.48
C ILE A 113 0.42 -12.82 -11.90
N SER A 114 0.58 -13.87 -11.11
CA SER A 114 1.50 -14.98 -11.41
C SER A 114 0.71 -16.27 -11.56
N TYR A 115 1.04 -17.07 -12.56
CA TYR A 115 0.34 -18.32 -12.88
C TYR A 115 1.27 -19.30 -13.61
N LEU A 116 0.87 -20.57 -13.66
CA LEU A 116 1.47 -21.60 -14.49
C LEU A 116 0.62 -21.81 -15.74
N GLU A 117 1.25 -21.69 -16.90
CA GLU A 117 0.71 -22.12 -18.18
C GLU A 117 1.25 -23.52 -18.49
N GLY A 118 0.46 -24.56 -18.21
CA GLY A 118 0.97 -25.92 -18.12
C GLY A 118 2.02 -26.05 -17.01
N ARG A 119 3.31 -26.12 -17.38
CA ARG A 119 4.44 -26.15 -16.43
C ARG A 119 5.28 -24.86 -16.42
N GLU A 120 4.96 -23.92 -17.29
CA GLU A 120 5.75 -22.71 -17.46
C GLU A 120 5.26 -21.60 -16.53
N PRO A 121 6.10 -21.07 -15.63
CA PRO A 121 5.73 -19.93 -14.81
C PRO A 121 5.68 -18.66 -15.64
N ARG A 122 4.57 -17.94 -15.50
CA ARG A 122 4.30 -16.65 -16.11
C ARG A 122 3.95 -15.65 -15.02
N SER A 123 4.32 -14.39 -15.24
CA SER A 123 3.94 -13.29 -14.37
C SER A 123 3.73 -12.03 -15.20
N MET A 124 2.77 -11.21 -14.79
CA MET A 124 2.45 -9.97 -15.47
C MET A 124 1.99 -8.91 -14.48
N LEU A 125 2.34 -7.66 -14.76
CA LEU A 125 1.93 -6.52 -13.96
C LEU A 125 0.82 -5.78 -14.70
N TYR A 126 -0.40 -5.89 -14.20
CA TYR A 126 -1.58 -5.37 -14.84
C TYR A 126 -2.04 -4.07 -14.19
N LYS A 127 -2.52 -3.13 -15.00
CA LYS A 127 -3.07 -1.83 -14.58
C LYS A 127 -4.60 -1.83 -14.76
N ASP A 128 -5.26 -0.77 -14.30
CA ASP A 128 -6.65 -0.48 -14.68
C ASP A 128 -7.68 -1.51 -14.19
N PHE A 129 -7.69 -1.76 -12.88
CA PHE A 129 -8.79 -2.48 -12.22
C PHE A 129 -9.93 -1.51 -11.94
N LEU A 130 -10.96 -1.52 -12.79
CA LEU A 130 -12.14 -0.70 -12.59
C LEU A 130 -13.05 -1.38 -11.57
N ARG A 131 -13.17 -0.80 -10.36
CA ARG A 131 -13.96 -1.36 -9.25
C ARG A 131 -13.62 -2.84 -8.95
N GLY A 132 -12.33 -3.18 -9.03
CA GLY A 132 -11.85 -4.55 -8.80
C GLY A 132 -12.02 -5.51 -9.98
N LYS A 133 -12.56 -5.06 -11.12
CA LYS A 133 -12.69 -5.89 -12.32
C LYS A 133 -11.70 -5.50 -13.40
N THR A 134 -11.21 -6.47 -14.14
CA THR A 134 -10.44 -6.22 -15.35
C THR A 134 -10.57 -7.37 -16.36
N VAL A 135 -10.54 -7.04 -17.65
CA VAL A 135 -10.53 -8.02 -18.73
C VAL A 135 -9.10 -8.34 -19.09
N PHE A 136 -8.76 -9.62 -19.00
CA PHE A 136 -7.45 -10.13 -19.32
C PHE A 136 -7.47 -10.92 -20.63
N ARG A 137 -6.66 -10.49 -21.59
CA ARG A 137 -6.73 -10.96 -23.00
C ARG A 137 -5.51 -11.78 -23.46
N HIS A 138 -4.58 -12.11 -22.57
CA HIS A 138 -3.37 -12.86 -22.97
C HIS A 138 -3.45 -14.35 -22.65
N TRP A 139 -4.59 -14.84 -22.15
CA TRP A 139 -4.81 -16.27 -21.99
C TRP A 139 -5.38 -16.86 -23.29
N LEU A 140 -4.78 -17.96 -23.72
CA LEU A 140 -5.12 -18.66 -24.94
C LEU A 140 -6.36 -19.55 -24.71
N PRO A 141 -7.33 -19.60 -25.63
CA PRO A 141 -8.44 -20.54 -25.53
C PRO A 141 -7.98 -21.99 -25.44
N GLY A 142 -8.64 -22.80 -24.61
CA GLY A 142 -8.34 -24.22 -24.43
C GLY A 142 -7.14 -24.54 -23.55
N ALA A 143 -6.40 -23.53 -23.05
CA ALA A 143 -5.26 -23.71 -22.18
C ALA A 143 -5.67 -23.85 -20.71
N CYS A 144 -4.87 -24.60 -19.94
CA CYS A 144 -5.07 -24.76 -18.50
C CYS A 144 -4.08 -23.89 -17.73
N TYR A 145 -4.61 -23.00 -16.90
CA TYR A 145 -3.86 -22.12 -16.02
C TYR A 145 -4.01 -22.59 -14.57
N SER A 146 -2.89 -22.72 -13.86
CA SER A 146 -2.86 -23.20 -12.47
C SER A 146 -1.99 -22.32 -11.60
N ASN A 147 -2.06 -22.49 -10.27
CA ASN A 147 -1.33 -21.67 -9.30
C ASN A 147 -1.47 -20.15 -9.56
N ILE A 148 -2.68 -19.73 -9.94
CA ILE A 148 -2.95 -18.33 -10.22
C ILE A 148 -2.97 -17.57 -8.89
N THR A 149 -2.16 -16.53 -8.79
CA THR A 149 -2.00 -15.69 -7.58
C THR A 149 -2.02 -14.22 -7.94
N PHE A 150 -2.58 -13.41 -7.04
CA PHE A 150 -2.73 -11.97 -7.21
C PHE A 150 -2.04 -11.24 -6.04
N ARG A 151 -1.11 -10.33 -6.36
CA ARG A 151 -0.47 -9.41 -5.41
C ARG A 151 -0.74 -7.98 -5.79
N LEU A 152 -1.28 -7.19 -4.88
CA LEU A 152 -1.50 -5.76 -5.08
C LEU A 152 -0.16 -5.02 -4.99
N VAL A 153 0.02 -4.03 -5.84
CA VAL A 153 1.24 -3.21 -5.90
C VAL A 153 0.87 -1.74 -5.76
N SER A 154 1.47 -1.08 -4.78
CA SER A 154 1.42 0.37 -4.63
C SER A 154 2.75 0.99 -4.99
N GLU A 155 2.66 2.15 -5.64
CA GLU A 155 3.79 2.92 -6.12
C GLU A 155 3.55 4.39 -5.75
N ALA A 156 4.55 5.05 -5.18
CA ALA A 156 4.49 6.47 -4.85
C ALA A 156 5.84 7.13 -5.09
N THR A 157 5.85 8.37 -5.57
CA THR A 157 7.06 9.15 -5.77
C THR A 157 7.26 10.10 -4.59
N ALA A 158 8.40 9.98 -3.90
CA ALA A 158 8.75 10.81 -2.76
C ALA A 158 10.23 11.20 -2.84
N ASN A 159 10.54 12.48 -2.64
CA ASN A 159 11.92 13.00 -2.62
C ASN A 159 12.77 12.54 -3.83
N LYS A 160 12.20 12.60 -5.04
CA LYS A 160 12.82 12.15 -6.31
C LYS A 160 13.15 10.64 -6.37
N SER A 161 12.62 9.84 -5.44
CA SER A 161 12.73 8.38 -5.41
C SER A 161 11.35 7.74 -5.56
N THR A 162 11.31 6.58 -6.19
CA THR A 162 10.07 5.78 -6.31
C THR A 162 10.04 4.74 -5.21
N LEU A 163 9.02 4.79 -4.37
CA LEU A 163 8.71 3.78 -3.38
C LEU A 163 7.75 2.76 -3.98
N VAL A 164 8.05 1.48 -3.82
CA VAL A 164 7.17 0.38 -4.24
C VAL A 164 6.93 -0.55 -3.06
N ARG A 165 5.67 -0.97 -2.89
CA ARG A 165 5.25 -1.99 -1.93
C ARG A 165 4.31 -2.99 -2.59
N GLN A 166 4.42 -4.25 -2.16
CA GLN A 166 3.60 -5.33 -2.68
C GLN A 166 2.91 -6.06 -1.54
N SER A 167 1.67 -6.46 -1.74
CA SER A 167 0.96 -7.31 -0.78
C SER A 167 1.50 -8.74 -0.80
N GLY A 168 1.17 -9.50 0.24
CA GLY A 168 1.20 -10.96 0.18
C GLY A 168 0.10 -11.54 -0.71
N VAL A 169 0.05 -12.87 -0.79
CA VAL A 169 -1.06 -13.62 -1.39
C VAL A 169 -1.99 -14.05 -0.25
N GLY A 170 -3.24 -13.60 -0.29
CA GLY A 170 -4.22 -13.81 0.78
C GLY A 170 -5.35 -14.79 0.42
N HIS A 171 -5.35 -15.31 -0.80
CA HIS A 171 -6.38 -16.22 -1.32
C HIS A 171 -5.75 -17.57 -1.69
N ASP A 172 -6.57 -18.60 -1.78
CA ASP A 172 -6.14 -19.92 -2.24
C ASP A 172 -5.73 -19.91 -3.71
N THR A 173 -4.85 -20.83 -4.11
CA THR A 173 -4.41 -20.96 -5.50
C THR A 173 -5.58 -21.34 -6.40
N ILE A 174 -5.79 -20.55 -7.45
CA ILE A 174 -6.89 -20.75 -8.38
C ILE A 174 -6.41 -21.53 -9.61
N HIS A 175 -7.32 -22.33 -10.18
CA HIS A 175 -7.15 -23.04 -11.43
C HIS A 175 -8.26 -22.60 -12.38
N HIS A 176 -7.93 -22.31 -13.63
CA HIS A 176 -8.89 -21.91 -14.66
C HIS A 176 -8.55 -22.53 -16.00
N ARG A 177 -9.57 -22.94 -16.74
CA ARG A 177 -9.45 -23.41 -18.12
C ARG A 177 -10.30 -22.50 -19.01
N THR A 178 -9.66 -21.88 -19.98
CA THR A 178 -10.24 -21.05 -21.04
C THR A 178 -10.68 -21.86 -22.25
#